data_AF-A0A4Y2AUS8-F1
#
_entry.id   AF-A0A4Y2AUS8-F1
#
_cell.length_a   1.000
_cell.length_b   1.000
_cell.length_c   1.000
_cell.angle_alpha   90.00
_cell.angle_beta   90.00
_cell.angle_gamma   90.00
#
_symmetry.space_group_name_H-M   'P 1'
#
loop_
_entity.id
_entity.type
_entity.pdbx_description
1 polymer ?
#
loop_
_entity_poly.entity_id
_entity_poly.type
_entity_poly.pdbx_seq_one_letter_code
_entity_poly.pdbx_strand_id
1 'polypeptide(L)'
;MLQSENLIDPSVFRRFIQGFLTVRRSAKFSCGTSTDMIIEQSLMKSMQIDGGVSRGRSTQESVISKQVYSMHAMNTVCERLEDLGNVKMDTTDTHVDASDSRVKRDTEDIKKLLEWFLLHDPFPVVEKIISIASGVVGNEKINCHNAREVGITSMIRMFGQTFNNIKLIRVDKVLPLLTISSGIKVHDEKVPIDPVLLFQRMSMNMLMYPLKMNFKYELAPYPLSLFHAI
;
A
#
# COMPACT_ATOMS: atom_id res chain seq x y z
N MET A 1 49.77 13.64 -21.78
CA MET A 1 49.68 14.92 -21.04
C MET A 1 50.87 15.85 -21.33
N LEU A 2 52.12 15.37 -21.25
CA LEU A 2 53.33 16.19 -21.52
C LEU A 2 53.51 16.67 -22.99
N GLN A 3 52.85 16.04 -23.97
CA GLN A 3 52.89 16.48 -25.38
C GLN A 3 51.86 17.58 -25.71
N SER A 4 50.89 17.78 -24.82
CA SER A 4 49.79 18.73 -25.02
C SER A 4 50.20 20.17 -24.69
N GLU A 5 51.35 20.34 -24.03
CA GLU A 5 51.89 21.62 -23.55
C GLU A 5 52.28 22.57 -24.69
N ASN A 6 52.67 22.02 -25.86
CA ASN A 6 53.07 22.79 -27.04
C ASN A 6 51.94 23.00 -28.07
N LEU A 7 50.75 22.44 -27.84
CA LEU A 7 49.62 22.44 -28.79
C LEU A 7 48.42 23.24 -28.29
N ILE A 8 48.36 23.46 -26.98
CA ILE A 8 47.25 24.13 -26.32
C ILE A 8 47.76 25.46 -25.78
N ASP A 9 46.91 26.48 -25.85
CA ASP A 9 47.22 27.78 -25.27
C ASP A 9 47.78 27.60 -23.85
N PRO A 10 48.99 28.13 -23.56
CA PRO A 10 49.68 27.85 -22.31
C PRO A 10 48.87 28.20 -21.04
N SER A 11 47.92 29.14 -21.13
CA SER A 11 47.04 29.51 -20.01
C SER A 11 45.97 28.45 -19.73
N VAL A 12 45.43 27.82 -20.78
CA VAL A 12 44.41 26.77 -20.72
C VAL A 12 45.02 25.46 -20.26
N PHE A 13 46.20 25.11 -20.79
CA PHE A 13 46.94 23.92 -20.37
C PHE A 13 47.27 23.98 -18.86
N ARG A 14 47.68 25.15 -18.38
CA ARG A 14 47.98 25.37 -16.95
C ARG A 14 46.73 25.22 -16.05
N ARG A 15 45.55 25.69 -16.48
CA ARG A 15 44.26 25.50 -15.77
C ARG A 15 43.77 24.04 -15.80
N PHE A 16 44.06 23.32 -16.87
CA PHE A 16 43.71 21.89 -16.99
C PHE A 16 44.53 21.02 -16.04
N ILE A 17 45.85 21.24 -15.95
CA ILE A 17 46.73 20.54 -15.00
C ILE A 17 46.36 20.86 -13.54
N GLN A 18 45.71 22.01 -13.29
CA GLN A 18 45.15 22.37 -11.99
C GLN A 18 43.77 21.73 -11.68
N GLY A 19 43.19 20.93 -12.59
CA GLY A 19 42.02 20.08 -12.31
C GLY A 19 40.64 20.69 -12.58
N PHE A 20 40.56 21.82 -13.29
CA PHE A 20 39.32 22.60 -13.48
C PHE A 20 38.21 21.92 -14.33
N LEU A 21 38.47 20.79 -14.97
CA LEU A 21 37.54 20.11 -15.89
C LEU A 21 36.90 18.84 -15.32
N THR A 22 37.10 18.56 -14.03
CA THR A 22 36.70 17.29 -13.42
C THR A 22 35.97 17.53 -12.11
N VAL A 23 34.72 17.07 -12.00
CA VAL A 23 33.86 17.23 -10.81
C VAL A 23 33.77 15.90 -10.06
N ARG A 24 33.80 15.96 -8.71
CA ARG A 24 33.70 14.79 -7.83
C ARG A 24 32.46 14.89 -6.93
N ARG A 25 31.58 13.88 -6.97
CA ARG A 25 30.40 13.79 -6.10
C ARG A 25 30.65 13.03 -4.79
N SER A 26 31.84 12.45 -4.60
CA SER A 26 32.24 11.77 -3.36
C SER A 26 33.73 11.93 -3.07
N ALA A 27 34.19 11.60 -1.85
CA ALA A 27 35.59 11.78 -1.45
C ALA A 27 36.55 10.61 -1.83
N LYS A 28 36.17 9.75 -2.79
CA LYS A 28 36.92 8.50 -3.10
C LYS A 28 38.12 8.76 -4.04
N PHE A 29 39.17 7.93 -3.97
CA PHE A 29 40.31 8.03 -4.90
C PHE A 29 39.81 7.75 -6.35
N SER A 30 40.25 8.56 -7.32
CA SER A 30 39.86 8.46 -8.75
C SER A 30 38.36 8.64 -9.11
N CYS A 31 37.55 9.36 -8.32
CA CYS A 31 36.12 9.59 -8.64
C CYS A 31 35.80 10.81 -9.54
N GLY A 32 36.76 11.23 -10.36
CA GLY A 32 36.60 12.41 -11.21
C GLY A 32 35.74 12.13 -12.43
N THR A 33 34.62 12.85 -12.60
CA THR A 33 33.74 12.76 -13.78
C THR A 33 33.85 14.05 -14.61
N SER A 34 33.67 13.94 -15.93
CA SER A 34 33.58 15.13 -16.79
C SER A 34 32.34 15.96 -16.44
N THR A 35 32.48 17.28 -16.51
CA THR A 35 31.41 18.22 -16.13
C THR A 35 30.17 18.11 -17.02
N ASP A 36 30.36 17.73 -18.29
CA ASP A 36 29.31 17.68 -19.32
C ASP A 36 28.26 16.58 -19.08
N MET A 37 28.70 15.35 -18.79
CA MET A 37 27.80 14.21 -18.53
C MET A 37 26.98 14.37 -17.23
N ILE A 38 27.48 15.17 -16.29
CA ILE A 38 26.80 15.48 -15.02
C ILE A 38 25.67 16.50 -15.22
N ILE A 39 25.81 17.42 -16.17
CA ILE A 39 24.80 18.44 -16.46
C ILE A 39 23.57 17.80 -17.12
N GLU A 40 23.79 16.88 -18.05
CA GLU A 40 22.73 16.23 -18.83
C GLU A 40 21.76 15.39 -17.98
N GLN A 41 22.29 14.54 -17.08
CA GLN A 41 21.45 13.72 -16.18
C GLN A 41 20.67 14.56 -15.15
N SER A 42 21.26 15.66 -14.68
CA SER A 42 20.63 16.59 -13.72
C SER A 42 19.61 17.53 -14.39
N LEU A 43 19.40 17.42 -15.69
CA LEU A 43 18.44 18.24 -16.43
C LEU A 43 17.30 17.41 -17.03
N MET A 44 17.58 16.16 -17.43
CA MET A 44 16.55 15.28 -17.98
C MET A 44 15.55 14.79 -16.94
N LYS A 45 16.02 14.47 -15.72
CA LYS A 45 15.18 13.99 -14.61
C LYS A 45 14.02 14.92 -14.33
N SER A 46 14.22 16.22 -14.52
CA SER A 46 13.32 17.33 -14.21
C SER A 46 12.35 17.67 -15.36
N MET A 47 12.61 17.16 -16.56
CA MET A 47 11.77 17.43 -17.73
C MET A 47 10.57 16.47 -17.93
N GLN A 48 10.37 15.45 -17.10
CA GLN A 48 9.33 14.41 -17.27
C GLN A 48 8.14 14.48 -16.30
N ILE A 49 7.95 15.60 -15.63
CA ILE A 49 6.82 15.90 -14.74
C ILE A 49 5.47 16.02 -15.46
N ASP A 50 4.35 15.89 -14.75
CA ASP A 50 3.04 16.04 -15.38
C ASP A 50 2.83 17.50 -15.86
N GLY A 51 2.63 17.69 -17.17
CA GLY A 51 2.70 19.01 -17.82
C GLY A 51 4.09 19.41 -18.37
N GLY A 52 5.08 18.52 -18.28
CA GLY A 52 6.44 18.72 -18.81
C GLY A 52 6.58 18.59 -20.34
N VAL A 53 7.70 19.09 -20.86
CA VAL A 53 8.00 19.23 -22.30
C VAL A 53 7.98 17.89 -23.06
N SER A 54 8.35 16.80 -22.40
CA SER A 54 8.49 15.48 -23.03
C SER A 54 7.17 14.75 -23.33
N ARG A 55 6.02 15.21 -22.78
CA ARG A 55 4.68 14.63 -23.02
C ARG A 55 3.93 15.23 -24.23
N GLY A 56 4.59 16.03 -25.07
CA GLY A 56 4.07 16.44 -26.39
C GLY A 56 2.95 17.49 -26.40
N ARG A 57 2.67 18.14 -25.26
CA ARG A 57 1.64 19.18 -25.16
C ARG A 57 2.02 20.52 -25.82
N SER A 58 3.31 20.75 -26.12
CA SER A 58 3.80 21.95 -26.84
C SER A 58 5.09 21.66 -27.61
N THR A 59 5.21 22.17 -28.84
CA THR A 59 6.36 21.96 -29.74
C THR A 59 7.10 23.25 -30.10
N GLN A 60 6.72 24.41 -29.53
CA GLN A 60 7.38 25.70 -29.81
C GLN A 60 8.70 25.88 -29.03
N GLU A 61 9.74 26.32 -29.73
CA GLU A 61 11.12 26.41 -29.26
C GLU A 61 11.34 27.41 -28.11
N SER A 62 10.60 28.53 -28.09
CA SER A 62 10.65 29.56 -27.04
C SER A 62 10.08 29.10 -25.69
N VAL A 63 9.23 28.07 -25.68
CA VAL A 63 8.62 27.46 -24.47
C VAL A 63 9.54 26.38 -23.90
N ILE A 64 10.14 25.58 -24.77
CA ILE A 64 11.12 24.54 -24.38
C ILE A 64 12.32 25.17 -23.69
N SER A 65 12.90 26.22 -24.28
CA SER A 65 14.09 26.89 -23.75
C SER A 65 13.86 27.53 -22.38
N LYS A 66 12.70 28.18 -22.14
CA LYS A 66 12.35 28.69 -20.80
C LYS A 66 12.18 27.58 -19.73
N GLN A 67 11.68 26.41 -20.11
CA GLN A 67 11.45 25.27 -19.20
C GLN A 67 12.76 24.53 -18.86
N VAL A 68 13.72 24.47 -19.78
CA VAL A 68 15.09 23.95 -19.55
C VAL A 68 15.83 24.78 -18.49
N TYR A 69 15.89 26.10 -18.65
CA TYR A 69 16.58 27.00 -17.72
C TYR A 69 15.99 26.97 -16.30
N SER A 70 14.70 26.64 -16.19
CA SER A 70 13.99 26.62 -14.91
C SER A 70 14.13 25.27 -14.18
N MET A 71 14.09 24.14 -14.89
CA MET A 71 14.23 22.82 -14.28
C MET A 71 15.66 22.47 -13.85
N HIS A 72 16.67 23.06 -14.50
CA HIS A 72 18.07 22.98 -14.08
C HIS A 72 18.32 23.61 -12.71
N ALA A 73 17.69 24.76 -12.45
CA ALA A 73 17.79 25.44 -11.17
C ALA A 73 17.05 24.70 -10.02
N MET A 74 16.04 23.86 -10.30
CA MET A 74 15.17 23.18 -9.31
C MET A 74 15.60 21.73 -8.95
N ASN A 75 16.47 21.08 -9.73
CA ASN A 75 16.67 19.63 -9.61
C ASN A 75 17.52 19.20 -8.40
N THR A 76 18.52 20.00 -8.01
CA THR A 76 19.32 19.79 -6.78
C THR A 76 18.45 19.77 -5.51
N VAL A 77 17.29 20.41 -5.58
CA VAL A 77 16.38 20.59 -4.45
C VAL A 77 15.46 19.38 -4.28
N CYS A 78 14.92 18.79 -5.35
CA CYS A 78 14.22 17.51 -5.29
C CYS A 78 15.15 16.44 -4.70
N GLU A 79 16.37 16.31 -5.22
CA GLU A 79 17.35 15.28 -4.83
C GLU A 79 17.71 15.21 -3.35
N ARG A 80 17.55 16.29 -2.60
CA ARG A 80 17.81 16.28 -1.15
C ARG A 80 16.57 15.90 -0.32
N LEU A 81 15.36 16.22 -0.79
CA LEU A 81 14.09 15.78 -0.17
C LEU A 81 13.85 14.28 -0.35
N GLU A 82 14.45 13.76 -1.41
CA GLU A 82 14.48 12.40 -1.87
C GLU A 82 15.24 11.41 -0.96
N ASP A 83 16.45 11.78 -0.57
CA ASP A 83 17.30 10.91 0.25
C ASP A 83 16.77 10.77 1.69
N LEU A 84 15.99 11.75 2.13
CA LEU A 84 15.70 11.93 3.55
C LEU A 84 14.41 11.26 4.01
N GLY A 85 13.35 11.27 3.21
CA GLY A 85 12.20 10.38 3.47
C GLY A 85 12.56 8.90 3.36
N ASN A 86 13.81 8.57 3.02
CA ASN A 86 14.15 7.37 2.26
C ASN A 86 13.19 7.20 1.07
N VAL A 87 12.90 8.30 0.39
CA VAL A 87 11.87 8.38 -0.64
C VAL A 87 12.37 9.32 -1.71
N LYS A 88 13.09 8.75 -2.69
CA LYS A 88 13.58 9.43 -3.89
C LYS A 88 12.44 9.72 -4.89
N MET A 89 11.89 10.93 -4.85
CA MET A 89 11.05 11.64 -5.83
C MET A 89 11.79 12.18 -7.11
N ASP A 90 11.89 11.35 -8.16
CA ASP A 90 12.46 11.77 -9.46
C ASP A 90 11.44 12.66 -10.25
N THR A 91 11.46 13.94 -9.85
CA THR A 91 10.84 15.23 -10.24
C THR A 91 9.34 15.57 -10.21
N THR A 92 9.20 16.77 -9.58
CA THR A 92 8.26 17.91 -9.42
C THR A 92 6.76 17.81 -9.25
N ASP A 93 6.17 16.66 -9.02
CA ASP A 93 4.85 16.64 -8.35
C ASP A 93 4.87 15.65 -7.20
N THR A 94 5.39 16.09 -6.06
CA THR A 94 5.28 15.32 -4.83
C THR A 94 3.91 15.59 -4.22
N HIS A 95 3.01 14.63 -4.46
CA HIS A 95 1.58 14.56 -4.13
C HIS A 95 1.15 15.20 -2.79
N VAL A 96 -0.05 15.85 -2.72
CA VAL A 96 -0.62 16.52 -1.52
C VAL A 96 -0.70 15.62 -0.27
N ASP A 97 -0.72 14.31 -0.51
CA ASP A 97 -0.83 13.26 0.48
C ASP A 97 0.49 12.88 1.14
N ALA A 98 1.63 13.25 0.53
CA ALA A 98 2.94 13.08 1.14
C ALA A 98 3.26 14.21 2.16
N SER A 99 2.25 15.00 2.57
CA SER A 99 2.42 16.16 3.44
C SER A 99 2.50 15.78 4.92
N ASP A 100 3.41 16.40 5.66
CA ASP A 100 3.67 16.09 7.06
C ASP A 100 2.45 16.23 7.99
N SER A 101 1.52 17.16 7.70
CA SER A 101 0.29 17.29 8.50
C SER A 101 -0.66 16.11 8.28
N ARG A 102 -0.69 15.57 7.05
CA ARG A 102 -1.42 14.33 6.74
C ARG A 102 -0.67 13.17 7.37
N VAL A 103 0.63 13.04 7.15
CA VAL A 103 1.48 12.01 7.79
C VAL A 103 1.36 12.01 9.32
N LYS A 104 1.35 13.16 9.98
CA LYS A 104 1.26 13.26 11.46
C LYS A 104 -0.15 13.01 11.96
N ARG A 105 -1.17 13.57 11.30
CA ARG A 105 -2.56 13.28 11.63
C ARG A 105 -2.82 11.79 11.46
N ASP A 106 -2.37 11.21 10.36
CA ASP A 106 -2.40 9.77 10.11
C ASP A 106 -1.66 9.02 11.22
N THR A 107 -0.48 9.48 11.64
CA THR A 107 0.27 8.87 12.75
C THR A 107 -0.47 8.96 14.09
N GLU A 108 -1.10 10.09 14.43
CA GLU A 108 -1.89 10.28 15.65
C GLU A 108 -3.20 9.50 15.61
N ASP A 109 -3.84 9.45 14.46
CA ASP A 109 -5.08 8.71 14.26
C ASP A 109 -4.80 7.20 14.28
N ILE A 110 -3.68 6.75 13.71
CA ILE A 110 -3.15 5.39 13.90
C ILE A 110 -2.91 5.12 15.38
N LYS A 111 -2.29 6.04 16.13
CA LYS A 111 -2.10 5.85 17.58
C LYS A 111 -3.42 5.75 18.33
N LYS A 112 -4.38 6.63 18.08
CA LYS A 112 -5.72 6.55 18.70
C LYS A 112 -6.42 5.24 18.37
N LEU A 113 -6.34 4.79 17.12
CA LEU A 113 -6.86 3.49 16.68
C LEU A 113 -6.18 2.35 17.43
N LEU A 114 -4.85 2.37 17.53
CA LEU A 114 -4.09 1.34 18.24
C LEU A 114 -4.41 1.35 19.74
N GLU A 115 -4.46 2.51 20.39
CA GLU A 115 -4.87 2.64 21.79
C GLU A 115 -6.30 2.10 21.98
N TRP A 116 -7.22 2.46 21.07
CA TRP A 116 -8.59 1.96 21.12
C TRP A 116 -8.65 0.44 20.97
N PHE A 117 -7.89 -0.14 20.04
CA PHE A 117 -7.81 -1.60 19.83
C PHE A 117 -7.08 -2.34 20.96
N LEU A 118 -6.13 -1.69 21.64
CA LEU A 118 -5.47 -2.27 22.81
C LEU A 118 -6.44 -2.38 23.99
N LEU A 119 -7.33 -1.41 24.18
CA LEU A 119 -8.38 -1.48 25.19
C LEU A 119 -9.57 -2.35 24.75
N HIS A 120 -9.87 -2.36 23.45
CA HIS A 120 -10.98 -3.09 22.85
C HIS A 120 -10.41 -4.02 21.80
N ASP A 121 -9.96 -5.20 22.24
CA ASP A 121 -9.47 -6.22 21.32
C ASP A 121 -10.55 -6.46 20.25
N PRO A 122 -10.28 -6.12 18.97
CA PRO A 122 -11.26 -6.31 17.92
C PRO A 122 -11.46 -7.79 17.58
N PHE A 123 -10.54 -8.66 18.03
CA PHE A 123 -10.57 -10.10 17.83
C PHE A 123 -10.26 -10.82 19.14
N PRO A 124 -11.09 -10.63 20.19
CA PRO A 124 -10.87 -11.30 21.46
C PRO A 124 -10.88 -12.80 21.23
N VAL A 125 -10.14 -13.55 22.05
CA VAL A 125 -10.19 -15.02 22.00
C VAL A 125 -11.58 -15.45 22.44
N VAL A 126 -12.41 -15.75 21.46
CA VAL A 126 -13.81 -16.18 21.61
C VAL A 126 -13.93 -17.62 21.17
N GLU A 127 -14.84 -18.35 21.83
CA GLU A 127 -15.15 -19.74 21.48
C GLU A 127 -15.65 -19.88 20.03
N LYS A 128 -16.36 -18.84 19.54
CA LYS A 128 -16.98 -18.84 18.20
C LYS A 128 -16.75 -17.52 17.50
N ILE A 129 -16.35 -17.59 16.24
CA ILE A 129 -16.15 -16.43 15.38
C ILE A 129 -17.50 -15.95 14.87
N ILE A 130 -17.79 -14.67 14.96
CA ILE A 130 -19.09 -14.11 14.56
C ILE A 130 -18.89 -12.96 13.59
N SER A 131 -19.64 -12.95 12.50
CA SER A 131 -19.69 -11.80 11.59
C SER A 131 -20.51 -10.68 12.23
N ILE A 132 -19.92 -9.52 12.47
CA ILE A 132 -20.66 -8.36 13.02
C ILE A 132 -21.70 -7.85 12.02
N ALA A 133 -21.38 -7.84 10.73
CA ALA A 133 -22.27 -7.34 9.69
C ALA A 133 -23.50 -8.23 9.46
N SER A 134 -23.30 -9.55 9.46
CA SER A 134 -24.35 -10.52 9.10
C SER A 134 -24.88 -11.33 10.27
N GLY A 135 -24.22 -11.33 11.43
CA GLY A 135 -24.52 -12.21 12.55
C GLY A 135 -23.99 -13.65 12.38
N VAL A 136 -23.54 -14.07 11.19
CA VAL A 136 -23.12 -15.46 10.95
C VAL A 136 -22.11 -15.96 11.99
N VAL A 137 -22.45 -17.06 12.66
CA VAL A 137 -21.56 -17.77 13.58
C VAL A 137 -20.76 -18.84 12.82
N GLY A 138 -19.44 -18.72 12.89
CA GLY A 138 -18.42 -19.66 12.43
C GLY A 138 -18.63 -21.07 12.95
N ASN A 139 -18.47 -22.06 12.07
CA ASN A 139 -18.31 -23.46 12.46
C ASN A 139 -16.83 -23.84 12.52
N GLU A 140 -16.52 -25.06 12.95
CA GLU A 140 -15.15 -25.57 13.11
C GLU A 140 -14.30 -25.54 11.83
N LYS A 141 -14.92 -25.40 10.65
CA LYS A 141 -14.21 -25.34 9.37
C LYS A 141 -13.69 -23.94 9.06
N ILE A 142 -14.19 -22.90 9.73
CA ILE A 142 -13.80 -21.51 9.49
C ILE A 142 -12.45 -21.23 10.14
N ASN A 143 -11.48 -20.79 9.34
CA ASN A 143 -10.12 -20.49 9.78
C ASN A 143 -9.65 -19.09 9.39
N CYS A 144 -10.57 -18.15 9.11
CA CYS A 144 -10.23 -16.79 8.68
C CYS A 144 -9.38 -15.99 9.67
N HIS A 145 -9.50 -16.29 10.96
CA HIS A 145 -8.67 -15.70 12.01
C HIS A 145 -7.18 -16.07 11.88
N ASN A 146 -6.86 -17.24 11.33
CA ASN A 146 -5.50 -17.73 11.14
C ASN A 146 -4.90 -17.35 9.77
N ALA A 147 -5.50 -16.38 9.07
CA ALA A 147 -5.12 -16.05 7.69
C ALA A 147 -3.63 -15.70 7.55
N ARG A 148 -3.08 -14.98 8.53
CA ARG A 148 -1.66 -14.61 8.54
C ARG A 148 -0.75 -15.84 8.64
N GLU A 149 -1.05 -16.76 9.56
CA GLU A 149 -0.24 -17.97 9.76
C GLU A 149 -0.32 -18.92 8.56
N VAL A 150 -1.53 -19.10 8.01
CA VAL A 150 -1.74 -19.86 6.78
C VAL A 150 -0.99 -19.21 5.61
N GLY A 151 -1.00 -17.88 5.52
CA GLY A 151 -0.27 -17.11 4.53
C GLY A 151 1.25 -17.25 4.65
N ILE A 152 1.80 -17.12 5.87
CA ILE A 152 3.23 -17.32 6.13
C ILE A 152 3.65 -18.75 5.80
N THR A 153 2.89 -19.75 6.25
CA THR A 153 3.14 -21.17 5.93
C THR A 153 3.14 -21.39 4.41
N SER A 154 2.21 -20.74 3.70
CA SER A 154 2.15 -20.78 2.24
C SER A 154 3.36 -20.11 1.58
N MET A 155 3.80 -18.95 2.07
CA MET A 155 5.00 -18.26 1.57
C MET A 155 6.28 -19.06 1.81
N ILE A 156 6.43 -19.66 2.99
CA ILE A 156 7.59 -20.51 3.31
C ILE A 156 7.66 -21.69 2.35
N ARG A 157 6.52 -22.31 2.02
CA ARG A 157 6.45 -23.41 1.05
C ARG A 157 6.84 -22.97 -0.38
N MET A 158 6.65 -21.69 -0.72
CA MET A 158 7.07 -21.13 -2.01
C MET A 158 8.56 -20.76 -2.02
N PHE A 159 9.18 -20.57 -0.87
CA PHE A 159 10.57 -20.18 -0.77
C PHE A 159 11.48 -21.26 -1.39
N GLY A 160 12.38 -20.85 -2.28
CA GLY A 160 13.27 -21.76 -3.00
C GLY A 160 12.61 -22.57 -4.12
N GLN A 161 11.30 -22.38 -4.37
CA GLN A 161 10.63 -22.99 -5.52
C GLN A 161 10.65 -22.07 -6.73
N THR A 162 10.83 -22.67 -7.92
CA THR A 162 10.60 -21.97 -9.19
C THR A 162 9.10 -21.77 -9.41
N PHE A 163 8.70 -20.68 -10.07
CA PHE A 163 7.29 -20.36 -10.35
C PHE A 163 6.46 -21.52 -10.92
N ASN A 164 7.03 -22.37 -11.79
CA ASN A 164 6.33 -23.55 -12.36
C ASN A 164 5.98 -24.66 -11.34
N ASN A 165 6.70 -24.74 -10.22
CA ASN A 165 6.50 -25.79 -9.21
C ASN A 165 5.52 -25.37 -8.11
N ILE A 166 5.15 -24.09 -8.08
CA ILE A 166 4.22 -23.55 -7.10
C ILE A 166 2.80 -24.02 -7.43
N LYS A 167 2.25 -24.91 -6.60
CA LYS A 167 0.86 -25.36 -6.69
C LYS A 167 0.01 -24.69 -5.62
N LEU A 168 -1.03 -23.97 -6.05
CA LEU A 168 -2.01 -23.35 -5.17
C LEU A 168 -3.21 -24.28 -5.02
N ILE A 169 -3.36 -24.91 -3.85
CA ILE A 169 -4.41 -25.90 -3.58
C ILE A 169 -5.56 -25.22 -2.84
N ARG A 170 -6.81 -25.51 -3.24
CA ARG A 170 -8.01 -24.93 -2.60
C ARG A 170 -8.16 -25.28 -1.12
N VAL A 171 -7.61 -26.42 -0.69
CA VAL A 171 -7.62 -26.87 0.71
C VAL A 171 -6.77 -25.96 1.60
N ASP A 172 -5.70 -25.39 1.06
CA ASP A 172 -4.81 -24.47 1.80
C ASP A 172 -5.38 -23.04 1.85
N LYS A 173 -6.49 -22.79 1.15
CA LYS A 173 -7.14 -21.49 1.16
C LYS A 173 -7.84 -21.30 2.50
N VAL A 174 -7.66 -20.10 3.05
CA VAL A 174 -8.43 -19.62 4.18
C VAL A 174 -9.93 -19.60 3.83
N LEU A 175 -10.74 -20.20 4.68
CA LEU A 175 -12.19 -20.27 4.58
C LEU A 175 -12.82 -19.09 5.35
N PRO A 176 -13.45 -18.13 4.64
CA PRO A 176 -14.16 -17.02 5.28
C PRO A 176 -15.53 -17.46 5.79
N LEU A 177 -16.10 -16.67 6.72
CA LEU A 177 -17.47 -16.83 7.25
C LEU A 177 -18.54 -16.89 6.15
N LEU A 178 -18.30 -16.26 4.99
CA LEU A 178 -19.19 -16.33 3.82
C LEU A 178 -19.40 -17.76 3.29
N THR A 179 -18.48 -18.68 3.60
CA THR A 179 -18.57 -20.08 3.18
C THR A 179 -19.63 -20.84 3.97
N ILE A 180 -20.11 -20.29 5.10
CA ILE A 180 -21.17 -20.91 5.87
C ILE A 180 -22.46 -20.79 5.09
N SER A 181 -23.05 -21.94 4.77
CA SER A 181 -24.37 -21.96 4.16
C SER A 181 -25.44 -21.63 5.19
N SER A 182 -26.42 -20.81 4.81
CA SER A 182 -27.60 -20.49 5.61
C SER A 182 -28.54 -21.67 5.87
N GLY A 183 -28.25 -22.86 5.32
CA GLY A 183 -29.11 -24.03 5.48
C GLY A 183 -28.73 -24.92 6.66
N ILE A 184 -29.72 -25.26 7.50
CA ILE A 184 -29.60 -26.29 8.53
C ILE A 184 -30.09 -27.63 8.00
N LYS A 185 -29.56 -28.73 8.55
CA LYS A 185 -30.00 -30.07 8.21
C LYS A 185 -31.16 -30.45 9.13
N VAL A 186 -32.35 -30.61 8.58
CA VAL A 186 -33.55 -31.07 9.31
C VAL A 186 -34.00 -32.36 8.63
N HIS A 187 -34.00 -33.48 9.36
CA HIS A 187 -34.33 -34.81 8.80
C HIS A 187 -33.53 -35.16 7.53
N ASP A 188 -32.21 -34.91 7.56
CA ASP A 188 -31.27 -35.09 6.44
C ASP A 188 -31.48 -34.21 5.21
N GLU A 189 -32.51 -33.37 5.19
CA GLU A 189 -32.73 -32.36 4.16
C GLU A 189 -32.11 -31.01 4.58
N LYS A 190 -31.47 -30.35 3.61
CA LYS A 190 -30.89 -29.03 3.84
C LYS A 190 -31.98 -27.97 3.64
N VAL A 191 -32.47 -27.42 4.74
CA VAL A 191 -33.48 -26.35 4.73
C VAL A 191 -32.78 -25.01 4.84
N PRO A 192 -32.89 -24.10 3.84
CA PRO A 192 -32.33 -22.76 3.93
C PRO A 192 -33.06 -21.96 5.01
N ILE A 193 -32.29 -21.33 5.91
CA ILE A 193 -32.83 -20.35 6.87
C ILE A 193 -32.82 -19.00 6.18
N ASP A 194 -33.99 -18.37 6.11
CA ASP A 194 -34.15 -16.97 5.74
C ASP A 194 -34.11 -16.10 7.01
N PRO A 195 -33.02 -15.33 7.24
CA PRO A 195 -32.89 -14.49 8.43
C PRO A 195 -33.97 -13.40 8.52
N VAL A 196 -34.48 -12.92 7.37
CA VAL A 196 -35.50 -11.85 7.31
C VAL A 196 -36.86 -12.41 7.72
N LEU A 197 -37.24 -13.56 7.16
CA LEU A 197 -38.47 -14.25 7.55
C LEU A 197 -38.46 -14.61 9.04
N LEU A 198 -37.30 -15.04 9.54
CA LEU A 198 -37.11 -15.36 10.96
C LEU A 198 -37.28 -14.11 11.84
N PHE A 199 -36.66 -12.98 11.46
CA PHE A 199 -36.83 -11.69 12.14
C PHE A 199 -38.28 -11.21 12.18
N GLN A 200 -38.99 -11.32 11.06
CA GLN A 200 -40.41 -10.94 10.96
C GLN A 200 -41.28 -11.79 11.89
N ARG A 201 -41.07 -13.11 11.92
CA ARG A 201 -41.78 -14.03 12.83
C ARG A 201 -41.49 -13.71 14.30
N MET A 202 -40.25 -13.36 14.64
CA MET A 202 -39.88 -12.96 16.00
C MET A 202 -40.52 -11.63 16.40
N SER A 203 -40.49 -10.64 15.50
CA SER A 203 -41.10 -9.33 15.71
C SER A 203 -42.60 -9.42 16.01
N MET A 204 -43.31 -10.31 15.31
CA MET A 204 -44.73 -10.57 15.60
C MET A 204 -44.96 -11.24 16.96
N ASN A 205 -44.11 -12.19 17.35
CA ASN A 205 -44.24 -12.91 18.63
C ASN A 205 -43.80 -12.09 19.85
N MET A 206 -42.93 -11.09 19.66
CA MET A 206 -42.46 -10.20 20.73
C MET A 206 -43.59 -9.36 21.34
N LEU A 207 -44.70 -9.20 20.63
CA LEU A 207 -45.92 -8.56 21.14
C LEU A 207 -46.69 -9.42 22.15
N MET A 208 -46.47 -10.74 22.18
CA MET A 208 -47.22 -11.68 23.02
C MET A 208 -46.39 -12.35 24.12
N TYR A 209 -45.07 -12.48 23.95
CA TYR A 209 -44.20 -13.16 24.91
C TYR A 209 -42.88 -12.41 25.14
N PRO A 210 -42.27 -12.54 26.34
CA PRO A 210 -40.95 -11.98 26.61
C PRO A 210 -39.90 -12.52 25.63
N LEU A 211 -39.07 -11.62 25.10
CA LEU A 211 -38.07 -11.91 24.06
C LEU A 211 -37.20 -13.14 24.36
N LYS A 212 -36.81 -13.33 25.62
CA LYS A 212 -35.98 -14.47 26.07
C LYS A 212 -36.64 -15.83 25.88
N MET A 213 -37.98 -15.92 25.95
CA MET A 213 -38.71 -17.17 25.70
C MET A 213 -38.74 -17.55 24.22
N ASN A 214 -38.73 -16.55 23.33
CA ASN A 214 -38.75 -16.78 21.88
C ASN A 214 -37.44 -17.44 21.40
N PHE A 215 -36.33 -17.24 22.10
CA PHE A 215 -35.02 -17.82 21.77
C PHE A 215 -34.76 -19.22 22.34
N LYS A 216 -35.68 -19.80 23.11
CA LYS A 216 -35.43 -21.05 23.85
C LYS A 216 -35.19 -22.28 22.95
N TYR A 217 -35.67 -22.24 21.70
CA TYR A 217 -35.57 -23.34 20.74
C TYR A 217 -34.91 -22.91 19.42
N GLU A 218 -34.20 -21.79 19.41
CA GLU A 218 -33.59 -21.23 18.19
C GLU A 218 -32.35 -22.03 17.78
N LEU A 219 -32.36 -22.55 16.55
CA LEU A 219 -31.27 -23.35 15.97
C LEU A 219 -30.48 -22.59 14.89
N ALA A 220 -30.82 -21.33 14.62
CA ALA A 220 -30.18 -20.54 13.57
C ALA A 220 -28.76 -20.07 13.98
N PRO A 221 -27.76 -20.15 13.07
CA PRO A 221 -26.42 -19.63 13.30
C PRO A 221 -26.32 -18.10 13.13
N TYR A 222 -27.44 -17.39 13.09
CA TYR A 222 -27.52 -15.94 12.91
C TYR A 222 -28.21 -15.33 14.13
N PRO A 223 -27.52 -14.59 15.03
CA PRO A 223 -28.16 -13.62 15.88
C PRO A 223 -28.68 -12.47 15.01
N LEU A 224 -29.91 -12.04 15.29
CA LEU A 224 -30.51 -10.87 14.67
C LEU A 224 -29.64 -9.65 14.93
N SER A 225 -29.11 -9.06 13.85
CA SER A 225 -28.43 -7.76 13.90
C SER A 225 -29.43 -6.68 14.32
N LEU A 226 -29.13 -5.96 15.41
CA LEU A 226 -29.86 -4.78 15.88
C LEU A 226 -29.73 -3.56 14.94
N PHE A 227 -28.88 -3.64 13.90
CA PHE A 227 -28.42 -2.48 13.13
C PHE A 227 -28.82 -2.48 11.65
N HIS A 228 -29.75 -3.34 11.21
CA HIS A 228 -30.39 -3.10 9.91
C HIS A 228 -31.46 -2.01 10.07
N ALA A 229 -31.00 -0.75 10.05
CA ALA A 229 -31.86 0.38 9.73
C ALA A 229 -32.02 0.48 8.20
N ILE A 230 -33.24 0.85 7.81
CA ILE A 230 -33.85 0.96 6.48
C ILE A 230 -33.01 1.75 5.48
#